data_AF-A0A2C1E5E8-F1
#
_entry.id   AF-A0A2C1E5E8-F1
#
_cell.length_a   1.000
_cell.length_b   1.000
_cell.length_c   1.000
_cell.angle_alpha   90.00
_cell.angle_beta   90.00
_cell.angle_gamma   90.00
#
_symmetry.space_group_name_H-M   'P 1'
#
loop_
_entity.id
_entity.type
_entity.pdbx_description
1 polymer ?
#
loop_
_entity_poly.entity_id
_entity_poly.type
_entity_poly.pdbx_seq_one_letter_code
_entity_poly.pdbx_strand_id
1 'polypeptide(L)'
;MGFQVDLKEFLEVLAKLQKDTGKTNEQLEKAKNALNGIIQADAMQGATGKAIVDDINNNQNTVVTGLELANKSLIMEMVQTLQDFQSTTGETDENAVILEDALLQAQNKLSNLQPKKHEMDSRISNIYNSVSDLISLSMPNSQFDEKLVAASKELEDTIQKVQQFESKKEKSNAEDILNTLNKQVQMAKEVSSLSYTNPQLQAFFAQDALAKGIHEMDTQITKAEKEAKLQAEREMKKKQ
;
A
#
# COMPACT_ATOMS: atom_id res chain seq x y z
N MET A 1 6.02 7.97 -18.15
CA MET A 1 5.12 6.85 -17.79
C MET A 1 3.98 7.53 -17.06
N GLY A 2 2.76 7.39 -17.57
CA GLY A 2 1.60 8.00 -16.93
C GLY A 2 0.94 7.08 -15.90
N PHE A 3 0.14 7.63 -15.00
CA PHE A 3 -0.53 6.83 -13.96
C PHE A 3 -1.78 6.12 -14.47
N GLN A 4 -2.02 4.93 -13.90
CA GLN A 4 -3.24 4.15 -14.07
C GLN A 4 -3.65 3.60 -12.70
N VAL A 5 -4.85 3.94 -12.27
CA VAL A 5 -5.44 3.45 -11.01
C VAL A 5 -6.74 2.74 -11.33
N ASP A 6 -6.86 1.50 -10.87
CA ASP A 6 -8.10 0.72 -10.86
C ASP A 6 -8.35 0.24 -9.43
N LEU A 7 -9.28 0.90 -8.74
CA LEU A 7 -9.56 0.60 -7.34
C LEU A 7 -10.24 -0.76 -7.17
N LYS A 8 -10.99 -1.22 -8.18
CA LYS A 8 -11.63 -2.52 -8.13
C LYS A 8 -10.58 -3.63 -8.21
N GLU A 9 -9.67 -3.53 -9.18
CA GLU A 9 -8.55 -4.47 -9.29
C GLU A 9 -7.73 -4.49 -8.00
N PHE A 10 -7.41 -3.32 -7.45
CA PHE A 10 -6.66 -3.22 -6.20
C PHE A 10 -7.37 -3.93 -5.02
N LEU A 11 -8.67 -3.70 -4.85
CA LEU A 11 -9.47 -4.32 -3.78
C LEU A 11 -9.58 -5.84 -3.96
N GLU A 12 -9.72 -6.32 -5.19
CA GLU A 12 -9.72 -7.76 -5.50
C GLU A 12 -8.36 -8.42 -5.17
N VAL A 13 -7.26 -7.75 -5.50
CA VAL A 13 -5.91 -8.20 -5.14
C VAL A 13 -5.72 -8.22 -3.63
N LEU A 14 -6.14 -7.17 -2.93
CA LEU A 14 -6.07 -7.10 -1.46
C LEU A 14 -6.85 -8.23 -0.81
N ALA A 15 -8.09 -8.48 -1.24
CA ALA A 15 -8.92 -9.56 -0.70
C ALA A 15 -8.30 -10.95 -0.94
N LYS A 16 -7.74 -11.16 -2.14
CA LYS A 16 -7.02 -12.40 -2.45
C LYS A 16 -5.77 -12.56 -1.57
N LEU A 17 -4.98 -11.50 -1.41
CA LEU A 17 -3.78 -11.52 -0.58
C LEU A 17 -4.12 -11.80 0.89
N GLN A 18 -5.18 -11.21 1.44
CA GLN A 18 -5.65 -11.50 2.79
C GLN A 18 -6.01 -12.98 2.97
N LYS A 19 -6.68 -13.58 1.98
CA LYS A 19 -7.03 -15.00 2.00
C LYS A 19 -5.78 -15.89 1.95
N ASP A 20 -4.84 -15.57 1.06
CA ASP A 20 -3.64 -16.38 0.85
C ASP A 20 -2.66 -16.26 2.03
N THR A 21 -2.52 -15.07 2.61
CA THR A 21 -1.75 -14.85 3.85
C THR A 21 -2.39 -15.55 5.04
N GLY A 22 -3.72 -15.57 5.16
CA GLY A 22 -4.43 -16.34 6.18
C GLY A 22 -4.10 -17.83 6.13
N LYS A 23 -4.19 -18.45 4.94
CA LYS A 23 -3.80 -19.86 4.75
C LYS A 23 -2.32 -20.11 5.04
N THR A 24 -1.46 -19.20 4.61
CA THR A 24 -0.01 -19.30 4.85
C THR A 24 0.28 -19.26 6.35
N ASN A 25 -0.34 -18.34 7.08
CA ASN A 25 -0.18 -18.22 8.53
C ASN A 25 -0.71 -19.46 9.26
N GLU A 26 -1.81 -20.07 8.82
CA GLU A 26 -2.27 -21.35 9.37
C GLU A 26 -1.23 -22.48 9.20
N GLN A 27 -0.54 -22.52 8.06
CA GLN A 27 0.52 -23.50 7.81
C GLN A 27 1.77 -23.22 8.64
N LEU A 28 2.15 -21.95 8.77
CA LEU A 28 3.24 -21.47 9.60
C LEU A 28 3.01 -21.83 11.08
N GLU A 29 1.81 -21.58 11.60
CA GLU A 29 1.44 -21.95 12.98
C GLU A 29 1.44 -23.47 13.18
N LYS A 30 0.99 -24.26 12.19
CA LYS A 30 1.12 -25.73 12.27
C LYS A 30 2.58 -26.18 12.32
N ALA A 31 3.45 -25.57 11.52
CA ALA A 31 4.88 -25.86 11.52
C ALA A 31 5.50 -25.52 12.88
N LYS A 32 5.23 -24.32 13.41
CA LYS A 32 5.66 -23.88 14.75
C LYS A 32 5.21 -24.83 15.87
N ASN A 33 3.97 -25.29 15.83
CA ASN A 33 3.46 -26.26 16.80
C ASN A 33 4.17 -27.61 16.70
N ALA A 34 4.45 -28.09 15.48
CA ALA A 34 5.22 -29.32 15.27
C ALA A 34 6.66 -29.17 15.81
N LEU A 35 7.30 -28.03 15.55
CA LEU A 35 8.63 -27.69 16.05
C LEU A 35 8.66 -27.64 17.59
N ASN A 36 7.66 -27.01 18.21
CA ASN A 36 7.52 -26.98 19.66
C ASN A 36 7.30 -28.37 20.26
N GLY A 37 6.63 -29.27 19.53
CA GLY A 37 6.50 -30.68 19.92
C GLY A 37 7.85 -31.42 19.97
N ILE A 38 8.81 -31.05 19.12
CA ILE A 38 10.17 -31.61 19.15
C ILE A 38 10.92 -31.15 20.39
N ILE A 39 10.83 -29.86 20.75
CA ILE A 39 11.47 -29.32 21.96
C ILE A 39 11.00 -30.06 23.23
N GLN A 40 9.72 -30.45 23.27
CA GLN A 40 9.11 -31.11 24.42
C GLN A 40 9.45 -32.61 24.53
N ALA A 41 10.15 -33.19 23.56
CA ALA A 41 10.47 -34.61 23.57
C ALA A 41 11.61 -34.95 24.58
N ASP A 42 11.43 -36.04 25.34
CA ASP A 42 12.43 -36.52 26.31
C ASP A 42 13.82 -36.82 25.69
N ALA A 43 13.86 -37.05 24.38
CA ALA A 43 15.08 -37.32 23.60
C ALA A 43 16.01 -36.09 23.44
N MET A 44 15.59 -34.90 23.87
CA MET A 44 16.34 -33.64 23.71
C MET A 44 17.39 -33.39 24.81
N GLN A 45 17.73 -34.42 25.58
CA GLN A 45 18.76 -34.34 26.63
C GLN A 45 20.18 -34.40 26.04
N GLY A 46 21.11 -33.67 26.65
CA GLY A 46 22.53 -33.64 26.23
C GLY A 46 22.88 -32.50 25.26
N ALA A 47 24.16 -32.41 24.87
CA ALA A 47 24.69 -31.28 24.10
C ALA A 47 24.05 -31.14 22.70
N THR A 48 23.84 -32.26 22.00
CA THR A 48 23.15 -32.28 20.70
C THR A 48 21.69 -31.86 20.83
N GLY A 49 20.98 -32.37 21.84
CA GLY A 49 19.60 -32.00 22.10
C GLY A 49 19.44 -30.52 22.40
N LYS A 50 20.32 -29.95 23.25
CA LYS A 50 20.38 -28.51 23.49
C LYS A 50 20.59 -27.71 22.20
N ALA A 51 21.52 -28.12 21.35
CA ALA A 51 21.77 -27.44 20.08
C ALA A 51 20.55 -27.43 19.15
N ILE A 52 19.78 -28.52 19.11
CA ILE A 52 18.53 -28.58 18.34
C ILE A 52 17.45 -27.68 18.98
N VAL A 53 17.31 -27.67 20.31
CA VAL A 53 16.38 -26.76 21.00
C VAL A 53 16.72 -25.31 20.72
N ASP A 54 18.01 -24.96 20.76
CA ASP A 54 18.50 -23.60 20.47
C ASP A 54 18.22 -23.23 19.00
N ASP A 55 18.44 -24.14 18.05
CA ASP A 55 18.11 -23.91 16.63
C ASP A 55 16.61 -23.68 16.42
N ILE A 56 15.77 -24.53 17.03
CA ILE A 56 14.33 -24.41 16.90
C ILE A 56 13.85 -23.07 17.47
N ASN A 57 14.30 -22.68 18.66
CA ASN A 57 13.86 -21.44 19.30
C ASN A 57 14.38 -20.19 18.57
N ASN A 58 15.70 -20.11 18.36
CA ASN A 58 16.34 -18.88 17.93
C ASN A 58 16.36 -18.70 16.40
N ASN A 59 16.26 -19.79 15.63
CA ASN A 59 16.20 -19.74 14.17
C ASN A 59 14.82 -20.13 13.66
N GLN A 60 14.41 -21.39 13.80
CA GLN A 60 13.27 -21.93 13.03
C GLN A 60 11.95 -21.26 13.43
N ASN A 61 11.59 -21.26 14.72
CA ASN A 61 10.41 -20.57 15.25
C ASN A 61 10.47 -19.06 15.02
N THR A 62 11.67 -18.49 15.10
CA THR A 62 11.87 -17.06 14.85
C THR A 62 11.64 -16.71 13.39
N VAL A 63 12.09 -17.53 12.43
CA VAL A 63 11.82 -17.38 11.00
C VAL A 63 10.33 -17.50 10.74
N VAL A 64 9.65 -18.49 11.34
CA VAL A 64 8.19 -18.64 11.23
C VAL A 64 7.47 -17.38 11.72
N THR A 65 7.82 -16.90 12.92
CA THR A 65 7.23 -15.68 13.51
C THR A 65 7.54 -14.44 12.65
N GLY A 66 8.75 -14.36 12.09
CA GLY A 66 9.12 -13.27 11.18
C GLY A 66 8.32 -13.29 9.87
N LEU A 67 8.04 -14.48 9.30
CA LEU A 67 7.21 -14.59 8.11
C LEU A 67 5.75 -14.20 8.38
N GLU A 68 5.20 -14.62 9.52
CA GLU A 68 3.87 -14.19 9.98
C GLU A 68 3.81 -12.66 10.13
N LEU A 69 4.86 -12.06 10.70
CA LEU A 69 4.97 -10.61 10.85
C LEU A 69 5.09 -9.91 9.50
N ALA A 70 5.88 -10.44 8.56
CA ALA A 70 6.01 -9.87 7.22
C ALA A 70 4.67 -9.90 6.47
N ASN A 71 3.92 -11.01 6.56
CA ASN A 71 2.58 -11.11 6.02
C ASN A 71 1.64 -10.07 6.63
N LYS A 72 1.67 -9.89 7.96
CA LYS A 72 0.88 -8.87 8.66
C LYS A 72 1.24 -7.46 8.16
N SER A 73 2.52 -7.14 8.07
CA SER A 73 3.01 -5.84 7.59
C SER A 73 2.57 -5.57 6.16
N LEU A 74 2.67 -6.55 5.26
CA LEU A 74 2.27 -6.39 3.86
C LEU A 74 0.77 -6.04 3.73
N ILE A 75 -0.10 -6.73 4.47
CA ILE A 75 -1.54 -6.42 4.47
C ILE A 75 -1.79 -5.01 5.03
N MET A 76 -1.12 -4.63 6.12
CA MET A 76 -1.25 -3.29 6.69
C MET A 76 -0.80 -2.21 5.71
N GLU A 77 0.33 -2.39 5.03
CA GLU A 77 0.86 -1.45 4.04
C GLU A 77 -0.08 -1.29 2.84
N MET A 78 -0.70 -2.36 2.34
CA MET A 78 -1.70 -2.26 1.28
C MET A 78 -2.95 -1.51 1.73
N VAL A 79 -3.46 -1.77 2.94
CA VAL A 79 -4.60 -1.04 3.49
C VAL A 79 -4.26 0.44 3.67
N GLN A 80 -3.05 0.74 4.17
CA GLN A 80 -2.58 2.12 4.33
C GLN A 80 -2.46 2.82 2.97
N THR A 81 -1.91 2.14 1.95
CA THR A 81 -1.82 2.67 0.58
C THR A 81 -3.18 3.08 0.04
N LEU A 82 -4.23 2.28 0.27
CA LEU A 82 -5.60 2.63 -0.11
C LEU A 82 -6.10 3.85 0.65
N GLN A 83 -5.88 3.92 1.97
CA GLN A 83 -6.30 5.06 2.79
C GLN A 83 -5.57 6.35 2.39
N ASP A 84 -4.27 6.25 2.10
CA ASP A 84 -3.47 7.36 1.58
C ASP A 84 -3.96 7.82 0.22
N PHE A 85 -4.32 6.89 -0.66
CA PHE A 85 -4.92 7.22 -1.94
C PHE A 85 -6.23 7.99 -1.77
N GLN A 86 -7.16 7.45 -0.98
CA GLN A 86 -8.48 8.03 -0.73
C GLN A 86 -8.38 9.40 -0.04
N SER A 87 -7.48 9.55 0.93
CA SER A 87 -7.29 10.83 1.63
C SER A 87 -6.60 11.90 0.78
N THR A 88 -5.72 11.51 -0.15
CA THR A 88 -5.01 12.45 -1.03
C THR A 88 -5.89 12.89 -2.20
N THR A 89 -6.61 11.95 -2.81
CA THR A 89 -7.44 12.21 -4.00
C THR A 89 -8.84 12.68 -3.65
N GLY A 90 -9.39 12.21 -2.53
CA GLY A 90 -10.81 12.31 -2.20
C GLY A 90 -11.68 11.29 -2.91
N GLU A 91 -11.09 10.40 -3.72
CA GLU A 91 -11.81 9.33 -4.41
C GLU A 91 -12.20 8.23 -3.41
N THR A 92 -13.46 7.84 -3.42
CA THR A 92 -14.01 6.84 -2.50
C THR A 92 -14.84 5.76 -3.21
N ASP A 93 -15.09 5.91 -4.51
CA ASP A 93 -15.76 4.89 -5.30
C ASP A 93 -14.84 3.68 -5.51
N GLU A 94 -15.27 2.53 -5.01
CA GLU A 94 -14.56 1.25 -5.13
C GLU A 94 -14.38 0.81 -6.60
N ASN A 95 -15.14 1.38 -7.55
CA ASN A 95 -15.05 1.09 -8.97
C ASN A 95 -14.34 2.20 -9.77
N ALA A 96 -13.71 3.17 -9.10
CA ALA A 96 -13.04 4.26 -9.78
C ALA A 96 -11.89 3.74 -10.66
N VAL A 97 -11.89 4.20 -11.91
CA VAL A 97 -10.81 3.97 -12.88
C VAL A 97 -10.28 5.32 -13.33
N ILE A 98 -9.02 5.61 -12.99
CA ILE A 98 -8.37 6.88 -13.25
C ILE A 98 -7.17 6.65 -14.18
N LEU A 99 -7.26 7.19 -15.39
CA LEU A 99 -6.26 7.06 -16.44
C LEU A 99 -5.73 8.44 -16.82
N GLU A 100 -4.43 8.68 -16.64
CA GLU A 100 -3.83 9.99 -16.96
C GLU A 100 -4.05 10.37 -18.42
N ASP A 101 -3.87 9.43 -19.35
CA ASP A 101 -4.09 9.66 -20.78
C ASP A 101 -5.52 10.11 -21.10
N ALA A 102 -6.52 9.52 -20.43
CA ALA A 102 -7.91 9.90 -20.61
C ALA A 102 -8.19 11.29 -20.06
N LEU A 103 -7.63 11.63 -18.89
CA LEU A 103 -7.74 12.95 -18.28
C LEU A 103 -7.06 14.04 -19.13
N LEU A 104 -5.86 13.78 -19.65
CA LEU A 104 -5.14 14.69 -20.54
C LEU A 104 -5.88 14.89 -21.87
N GLN A 105 -6.47 13.84 -22.43
CA GLN A 105 -7.33 13.97 -23.62
C GLN A 105 -8.58 14.80 -23.34
N ALA A 106 -9.21 14.63 -22.17
CA ALA A 106 -10.35 15.43 -21.77
C ALA A 106 -9.96 16.91 -21.60
N GLN A 107 -8.84 17.18 -20.93
CA GLN A 107 -8.30 18.53 -20.76
C GLN A 107 -8.03 19.21 -22.11
N ASN A 108 -7.40 18.50 -23.05
CA ASN A 108 -7.18 19.00 -24.41
C ASN A 108 -8.49 19.30 -25.15
N LYS A 109 -9.52 18.47 -24.98
CA LYS A 109 -10.85 18.74 -25.57
C LYS A 109 -11.48 19.98 -24.96
N LEU A 110 -11.43 20.16 -23.64
CA LEU A 110 -11.96 21.35 -22.96
C LEU A 110 -11.25 22.63 -23.42
N SER A 111 -9.92 22.61 -23.49
CA SER A 111 -9.14 23.77 -23.97
C SER A 111 -9.51 24.19 -25.39
N ASN A 112 -9.94 23.25 -26.23
CA ASN A 112 -10.40 23.52 -27.60
C ASN A 112 -11.86 24.02 -27.70
N LEU A 113 -12.63 24.02 -26.62
CA LEU A 113 -14.02 24.49 -26.61
C LEU A 113 -14.14 26.01 -26.47
N GLN A 114 -13.23 26.65 -25.71
CA GLN A 114 -13.20 28.11 -25.55
C GLN A 114 -13.06 28.87 -26.88
N PRO A 115 -12.08 28.56 -27.76
CA PRO A 115 -11.97 29.26 -29.04
C PRO A 115 -13.19 29.03 -29.95
N LYS A 116 -13.79 27.84 -29.91
CA LYS A 116 -15.02 27.54 -30.67
C LYS A 116 -16.20 28.38 -30.20
N LYS A 117 -16.38 28.54 -28.89
CA LYS A 117 -17.41 29.44 -28.36
C LYS A 117 -17.15 30.88 -28.81
N HIS A 118 -15.91 31.36 -28.73
CA HIS A 118 -15.58 32.73 -29.14
C HIS A 118 -15.88 32.98 -30.62
N GLU A 119 -15.62 32.00 -31.49
CA GLU A 119 -16.00 32.05 -32.90
C GLU A 119 -17.54 32.15 -33.06
N MET A 120 -18.29 31.33 -32.33
CA MET A 120 -19.76 31.35 -32.35
C MET A 120 -20.33 32.68 -31.84
N ASP A 121 -19.84 33.20 -30.71
CA ASP A 121 -20.27 34.48 -30.15
C ASP A 121 -20.02 35.62 -31.14
N SER A 122 -18.86 35.62 -31.80
CA SER A 122 -18.52 36.61 -32.83
C SER A 122 -19.49 36.56 -34.01
N ARG A 123 -19.87 35.36 -34.46
CA ARG A 123 -20.84 35.17 -35.55
C ARG A 123 -22.25 35.65 -35.15
N ILE A 124 -22.70 35.36 -33.93
CA ILE A 124 -24.00 35.82 -33.41
C ILE A 124 -24.02 37.34 -33.31
N SER A 125 -22.97 37.94 -32.73
CA SER A 125 -22.82 39.39 -32.62
C SER A 125 -22.90 40.07 -33.98
N ASN A 126 -22.20 39.54 -34.99
CA ASN A 126 -22.26 40.08 -36.35
C ASN A 126 -23.67 40.03 -36.96
N ILE A 127 -24.41 38.94 -36.74
CA ILE A 127 -25.80 38.82 -37.21
C ILE A 127 -26.70 39.82 -36.48
N TYR A 128 -26.60 39.93 -35.16
CA TYR A 128 -27.43 40.86 -34.37
C TYR A 128 -27.14 42.31 -34.73
N ASN A 129 -25.87 42.66 -34.95
CA ASN A 129 -25.47 43.98 -35.41
C ASN A 129 -25.99 44.29 -36.84
N SER A 130 -26.15 43.28 -37.70
CA SER A 130 -26.67 43.49 -39.06
C SER A 130 -28.16 43.86 -39.13
N VAL A 131 -28.92 43.60 -38.07
CA VAL A 131 -30.37 43.91 -37.97
C VAL A 131 -30.69 44.93 -36.89
N SER A 132 -29.68 45.55 -36.27
CA SER A 132 -29.83 46.45 -35.12
C SER A 132 -30.67 47.69 -35.44
N ASP A 133 -30.68 48.14 -36.69
CA ASP A 133 -31.52 49.24 -37.18
C ASP A 133 -33.03 48.93 -37.10
N LEU A 134 -33.40 47.65 -37.16
CA LEU A 134 -34.80 47.20 -37.10
C LEU A 134 -35.20 46.77 -35.69
N ILE A 135 -34.31 46.06 -34.99
CA ILE A 135 -34.58 45.50 -33.67
C ILE A 135 -33.30 45.37 -32.86
N SER A 136 -33.32 45.85 -31.62
CA SER A 136 -32.23 45.65 -30.67
C SER A 136 -32.30 44.25 -30.06
N LEU A 137 -31.30 43.42 -30.36
CA LEU A 137 -31.12 42.09 -29.78
C LEU A 137 -29.90 42.09 -28.85
N SER A 138 -30.03 41.45 -27.68
CA SER A 138 -28.93 41.28 -26.73
C SER A 138 -28.35 39.86 -26.82
N MET A 139 -27.04 39.75 -26.53
CA MET A 139 -26.38 38.45 -26.48
C MET A 139 -27.05 37.53 -25.44
N PRO A 140 -27.24 36.25 -25.74
CA PRO A 140 -27.76 35.28 -24.78
C PRO A 140 -26.77 35.12 -23.62
N ASN A 141 -27.29 35.14 -22.39
CA ASN A 141 -26.49 34.89 -21.21
C ASN A 141 -26.11 33.39 -21.13
N SER A 142 -24.84 33.08 -20.87
CA SER A 142 -24.34 31.71 -20.83
C SER A 142 -23.33 31.54 -19.70
N GLN A 143 -23.48 30.46 -18.92
CA GLN A 143 -22.52 30.04 -17.91
C GLN A 143 -21.40 29.17 -18.47
N PHE A 144 -21.26 29.10 -19.80
CA PHE A 144 -20.34 28.17 -20.44
C PHE A 144 -18.89 28.39 -20.01
N ASP A 145 -18.41 29.63 -20.00
CA ASP A 145 -17.01 29.93 -19.68
C ASP A 145 -16.71 29.59 -18.21
N GLU A 146 -17.63 29.93 -17.30
CA GLU A 146 -17.54 29.57 -15.89
C GLU A 146 -17.47 28.05 -15.70
N LYS A 147 -18.38 27.30 -16.33
CA LYS A 147 -18.40 25.83 -16.26
C LYS A 147 -17.18 25.19 -16.92
N LEU A 148 -16.67 25.77 -18.01
CA LEU A 148 -15.49 25.28 -18.70
C LEU A 148 -14.23 25.44 -17.84
N VAL A 149 -14.07 26.61 -17.19
CA VAL A 149 -12.97 26.86 -16.26
C VAL A 149 -13.06 25.92 -15.06
N ALA A 150 -14.25 25.75 -14.47
CA ALA A 150 -14.46 24.84 -13.36
C ALA A 150 -14.11 23.39 -13.71
N ALA A 151 -14.58 22.89 -14.85
CA ALA A 151 -14.29 21.53 -15.31
C ALA A 151 -12.80 21.31 -15.62
N SER A 152 -12.15 22.28 -16.28
CA SER A 152 -10.70 22.20 -16.55
C SER A 152 -9.89 22.17 -15.25
N LYS A 153 -10.29 22.97 -14.26
CA LYS A 153 -9.66 22.99 -12.95
C LYS A 153 -9.86 21.67 -12.21
N GLU A 154 -11.06 21.11 -12.23
CA GLU A 154 -11.34 19.83 -11.57
C GLU A 154 -10.50 18.67 -12.16
N LEU A 155 -10.31 18.65 -13.48
CA LEU A 155 -9.40 17.69 -14.14
C LEU A 155 -7.94 17.91 -13.73
N GLU A 156 -7.47 19.15 -13.73
CA GLU A 156 -6.10 19.49 -13.31
C GLU A 156 -5.86 19.10 -11.84
N ASP A 157 -6.78 19.45 -10.95
CA ASP A 157 -6.72 19.11 -9.53
C ASP A 157 -6.70 17.57 -9.35
N THR A 158 -7.47 16.83 -10.14
CA THR A 158 -7.46 15.35 -10.11
C THR A 158 -6.09 14.80 -10.50
N ILE A 159 -5.51 15.28 -11.61
CA ILE A 159 -4.17 14.87 -12.06
C ILE A 159 -3.12 15.16 -10.98
N GLN A 160 -3.14 16.38 -10.43
CA GLN A 160 -2.17 16.80 -9.42
C GLN A 160 -2.27 15.98 -8.14
N LYS A 161 -3.49 15.65 -7.68
CA LYS A 161 -3.68 14.83 -6.48
C LYS A 161 -3.19 13.39 -6.66
N VAL A 162 -3.41 12.79 -7.83
CA VAL A 162 -2.91 11.43 -8.10
C VAL A 162 -1.38 11.43 -8.20
N GLN A 163 -0.79 12.44 -8.85
CA GLN A 163 0.67 12.61 -8.88
C GLN A 163 1.27 12.87 -7.49
N GLN A 164 0.57 13.64 -6.65
CA GLN A 164 0.96 13.85 -5.26
C GLN A 164 0.97 12.53 -4.49
N PHE A 165 -0.05 11.68 -4.69
CA PHE A 165 -0.07 10.35 -4.11
C PHE A 165 1.12 9.50 -4.59
N GLU A 166 1.39 9.43 -5.90
CA GLU A 166 2.53 8.66 -6.43
C GLU A 166 3.90 9.14 -5.91
N SER A 167 4.01 10.44 -5.59
CA SER A 167 5.25 11.00 -5.05
C SER A 167 5.55 10.56 -3.61
N LYS A 168 4.55 10.03 -2.89
CA LYS A 168 4.74 9.47 -1.54
C LYS A 168 5.54 8.18 -1.64
N LYS A 169 6.77 8.20 -1.12
CA LYS A 169 7.57 6.98 -0.95
C LYS A 169 7.38 6.46 0.46
N GLU A 170 6.82 5.28 0.59
CA GLU A 170 6.76 4.57 1.87
C GLU A 170 7.83 3.50 1.95
N LYS A 171 8.33 3.29 3.16
CA LYS A 171 9.25 2.21 3.48
C LYS A 171 8.42 0.96 3.79
N SER A 172 8.76 -0.18 3.22
CA SER A 172 8.09 -1.44 3.53
C SER A 172 8.74 -2.13 4.73
N ASN A 173 7.98 -2.26 5.81
CA ASN A 173 8.36 -3.09 6.96
C ASN A 173 8.38 -4.57 6.57
N ALA A 174 7.46 -5.01 5.70
CA ALA A 174 7.48 -6.38 5.18
C ALA A 174 8.81 -6.68 4.47
N GLU A 175 9.29 -5.77 3.63
CA GLU A 175 10.59 -5.91 2.95
C GLU A 175 11.76 -5.94 3.95
N ASP A 176 11.77 -5.06 4.95
CA ASP A 176 12.80 -5.05 6.00
C ASP A 176 12.87 -6.37 6.78
N ILE A 177 11.70 -6.93 7.12
CA ILE A 177 11.61 -8.22 7.82
C ILE A 177 12.14 -9.33 6.92
N LEU A 178 11.67 -9.41 5.66
CA LEU A 178 12.13 -10.42 4.70
C LEU A 178 13.65 -10.32 4.46
N ASN A 179 14.20 -9.11 4.38
CA ASN A 179 15.63 -8.88 4.27
C ASN A 179 16.40 -9.38 5.49
N THR A 180 15.86 -9.17 6.70
CA THR A 180 16.43 -9.68 7.95
C THR A 180 16.42 -11.21 7.98
N LEU A 181 15.32 -11.84 7.60
CA LEU A 181 15.20 -13.29 7.51
C LEU A 181 16.15 -13.87 6.45
N ASN A 182 16.25 -13.23 5.29
CA ASN A 182 17.15 -13.68 4.23
C ASN A 182 18.62 -13.63 4.67
N LYS A 183 19.04 -12.59 5.40
CA LYS A 183 20.39 -12.52 5.99
C LYS A 183 20.64 -13.72 6.91
N GLN A 184 19.69 -14.08 7.76
CA GLN A 184 19.81 -15.27 8.60
C GLN A 184 19.97 -16.55 7.77
N VAL A 185 19.18 -16.71 6.71
CA VAL A 185 19.28 -17.87 5.82
C VAL A 185 20.66 -17.96 5.17
N GLN A 186 21.28 -16.83 4.80
CA GLN A 186 22.65 -16.85 4.27
C GLN A 186 23.67 -17.27 5.34
N MET A 187 23.57 -16.73 6.56
CA MET A 187 24.45 -17.13 7.66
C MET A 187 24.30 -18.63 8.01
N ALA A 188 23.06 -19.14 8.02
CA ALA A 188 22.79 -20.55 8.30
C ALA A 188 23.39 -21.48 7.23
N LYS A 189 23.44 -21.05 5.96
CA LYS A 189 24.09 -21.84 4.88
C LYS A 189 25.58 -22.06 5.13
N GLU A 190 26.28 -21.06 5.66
CA GLU A 190 27.72 -21.14 5.92
C GLU A 190 28.08 -22.23 6.95
N VAL A 191 27.16 -22.52 7.88
CA VAL A 191 27.36 -23.51 8.93
C VAL A 191 26.57 -24.81 8.69
N SER A 192 25.76 -24.88 7.63
CA SER A 192 24.82 -25.98 7.37
C SER A 192 25.45 -27.36 7.17
N SER A 193 26.72 -27.42 6.74
CA SER A 193 27.44 -28.68 6.54
C SER A 193 28.11 -29.21 7.81
N LEU A 194 28.03 -28.48 8.92
CA LEU A 194 28.66 -28.86 10.19
C LEU A 194 27.78 -29.86 10.97
N SER A 195 28.42 -30.74 11.74
CA SER A 195 27.70 -31.62 12.67
C SER A 195 27.08 -30.84 13.83
N TYR A 196 25.95 -31.30 14.37
CA TYR A 196 25.33 -30.76 15.60
C TYR A 196 26.23 -30.83 16.85
N THR A 197 27.32 -31.59 16.79
CA THR A 197 28.37 -31.62 17.82
C THR A 197 29.46 -30.58 17.61
N ASN A 198 29.46 -29.85 16.48
CA ASN A 198 30.47 -28.86 16.17
C ASN A 198 30.23 -27.57 16.99
N PRO A 199 31.24 -27.07 17.73
CA PRO A 199 31.10 -25.86 18.54
C PRO A 199 30.67 -24.60 17.76
N GLN A 200 31.07 -24.47 16.49
CA GLN A 200 30.69 -23.33 15.65
C GLN A 200 29.18 -23.33 15.33
N LEU A 201 28.63 -24.50 15.02
CA LEU A 201 27.18 -24.64 14.76
C LEU A 201 26.36 -24.42 16.03
N GLN A 202 26.82 -24.98 17.15
CA GLN A 202 26.19 -24.77 18.46
C GLN A 202 26.20 -23.30 18.87
N ALA A 203 27.32 -22.60 18.66
CA ALA A 203 27.43 -21.17 18.93
C ALA A 203 26.51 -20.35 18.03
N PHE A 204 26.32 -20.74 16.76
CA PHE A 204 25.37 -20.10 15.86
C PHE A 204 23.92 -20.30 16.32
N PHE A 205 23.50 -21.52 16.66
CA PHE A 205 22.15 -21.82 17.16
C PHE A 205 21.83 -21.12 18.48
N ALA A 206 22.82 -20.90 19.33
CA ALA A 206 22.66 -20.16 20.57
C ALA A 206 22.49 -18.62 20.39
N GLN A 207 22.66 -18.07 19.18
CA GLN A 207 22.51 -16.64 18.94
C GLN A 207 21.04 -16.23 18.96
N ASP A 208 20.68 -15.28 19.81
CA ASP A 208 19.30 -14.77 19.94
C ASP A 208 19.05 -13.44 19.20
N ALA A 209 20.03 -12.97 18.42
CA ALA A 209 19.97 -11.66 17.75
C ALA A 209 18.79 -11.55 16.78
N LEU A 210 18.51 -12.62 16.02
CA LEU A 210 17.34 -12.67 15.13
C LEU A 210 16.04 -12.61 15.94
N ALA A 211 15.93 -13.41 16.99
CA ALA A 211 14.73 -13.49 17.83
C ALA A 211 14.40 -12.12 18.46
N LYS A 212 15.43 -11.45 18.99
CA LYS A 212 15.31 -10.08 19.51
C LYS A 212 14.89 -9.09 18.42
N GLY A 213 15.54 -9.13 17.25
CA GLY A 213 15.22 -8.23 16.14
C GLY A 213 13.78 -8.38 15.64
N ILE A 214 13.30 -9.61 15.45
CA ILE A 214 11.90 -9.87 15.07
C ILE A 214 10.94 -9.37 16.15
N HIS A 215 11.23 -9.63 17.43
CA HIS A 215 10.38 -9.18 18.53
C HIS A 215 10.31 -7.65 18.64
N GLU A 216 11.44 -6.96 18.45
CA GLU A 216 11.49 -5.50 18.44
C GLU A 216 10.66 -4.91 17.28
N MET A 217 10.75 -5.51 16.08
CA MET A 217 9.94 -5.12 14.93
C MET A 217 8.44 -5.34 15.20
N ASP A 218 8.05 -6.51 15.74
CA ASP A 218 6.65 -6.79 16.09
C ASP A 218 6.10 -5.78 17.10
N THR A 219 6.91 -5.44 18.11
CA THR A 219 6.53 -4.44 19.12
C THR A 219 6.29 -3.07 18.49
N GLN A 220 7.16 -2.64 17.58
CA GLN A 220 7.03 -1.36 16.87
C GLN A 220 5.79 -1.34 15.97
N ILE A 221 5.59 -2.39 15.17
CA ILE A 221 4.44 -2.50 14.26
C ILE A 221 3.13 -2.52 15.05
N THR A 222 3.05 -3.30 16.12
CA THR A 222 1.86 -3.38 16.97
C THR A 222 1.57 -2.06 17.68
N LYS A 223 2.61 -1.30 18.07
CA LYS A 223 2.45 0.04 18.63
C LYS A 223 1.90 1.01 17.58
N ALA A 224 2.49 1.05 16.38
CA ALA A 224 2.04 1.90 15.29
C ALA A 224 0.58 1.59 14.90
N GLU A 225 0.21 0.32 14.83
CA GLU A 225 -1.16 -0.12 14.55
C GLU A 225 -2.17 0.42 15.59
N LYS A 226 -1.82 0.37 16.88
CA LYS A 226 -2.67 0.91 17.95
C LYS A 226 -2.80 2.43 17.87
N GLU A 227 -1.71 3.12 17.59
CA GLU A 227 -1.69 4.58 17.46
C GLU A 227 -2.54 5.04 16.26
N ALA A 228 -2.44 4.37 15.12
CA ALA A 228 -3.27 4.63 13.94
C ALA A 228 -4.77 4.44 14.24
N LYS A 229 -5.15 3.35 14.92
CA LYS A 229 -6.55 3.11 15.33
C LYS A 229 -7.07 4.21 16.26
N LEU A 230 -6.28 4.62 17.26
CA LEU A 230 -6.65 5.69 18.18
C LEU A 230 -6.80 7.05 17.48
N GLN A 231 -5.96 7.35 16.49
CA GLN A 231 -6.08 8.57 15.69
C GLN A 231 -7.36 8.55 14.85
N ALA A 232 -7.63 7.45 14.14
CA ALA A 232 -8.86 7.28 13.37
C ALA A 232 -10.12 7.46 14.23
N GLU A 233 -10.15 6.88 15.44
CA GLU A 233 -11.25 7.07 16.39
C GLU A 233 -11.42 8.53 16.84
N ARG A 234 -10.33 9.25 17.06
CA ARG A 234 -10.37 10.67 17.45
C ARG A 234 -10.90 11.55 16.32
N GLU A 235 -10.54 11.25 15.09
CA GLU A 235 -11.01 12.00 13.92
C GLU A 235 -12.50 11.76 13.66
N MET A 236 -12.97 10.52 13.81
CA MET A 236 -14.40 10.22 13.73
C MET A 236 -15.21 10.99 14.80
N LYS A 237 -14.71 11.08 16.03
CA LYS A 237 -15.36 11.83 17.12
C LYS A 237 -15.36 13.35 16.92
N LYS A 238 -14.43 13.90 16.13
CA LYS A 238 -14.40 15.34 15.81
C LYS A 238 -15.34 15.73 14.66
N LYS A 239 -15.78 14.76 13.86
CA LYS A 239 -16.70 14.95 12.74
C LYS A 239 -18.18 14.73 13.13
N GLN A 240 -18.45 14.37 14.39
CA GLN A 240 -19.78 14.29 15.01
C GLN A 240 -20.04 15.53 15.86
#